data_AF-A0A9X6X863-F1
#
_entry.id   AF-A0A9X6X863-F1
#
_cell.length_a   1.000
_cell.length_b   1.000
_cell.length_c   1.000
_cell.angle_alpha   90.00
_cell.angle_beta   90.00
_cell.angle_gamma   90.00
#
_symmetry.space_group_name_H-M   'P 1'
#
loop_
_entity.id
_entity.type
_entity.pdbx_description
1 polymer ?
#
loop_
_entity_poly.entity_id
_entity_poly.type
_entity_poly.pdbx_seq_one_letter_code
_entity_poly.pdbx_strand_id
1 'polypeptide(L)'
;MIKFFKRLFSKEKTNQVTLPLKETRSLSKVEIEYIISEFTDKQNKLVDDMKKNSVNIADIEFNELITNRITNNLKYRIPFLDIELIYLNNVLRGKKVKSIKYKLFHQVRETETTEITDMVINQGYSFVPSVGYLKIG
;
A
#
# COMPACT_ATOMS: atom_id res chain seq x y z
N MET A 1 28.36 13.28 -35.65
CA MET A 1 27.80 11.95 -35.32
C MET A 1 27.91 11.56 -33.82
N ILE A 2 28.60 12.33 -32.96
CA ILE A 2 28.85 11.97 -31.54
C ILE A 2 27.81 12.57 -30.54
N LYS A 3 26.97 13.52 -30.96
CA LYS A 3 25.96 14.15 -30.08
C LYS A 3 24.68 13.31 -29.87
N PHE A 4 24.37 12.37 -30.77
CA PHE A 4 23.15 11.55 -30.67
C PHE A 4 23.28 10.42 -29.61
N PHE A 5 24.47 9.86 -29.42
CA PHE A 5 24.69 8.82 -28.39
C PHE A 5 24.61 9.38 -26.95
N LYS A 6 25.00 10.64 -26.71
CA LYS A 6 24.82 11.26 -25.39
C LYS A 6 23.36 11.44 -24.98
N ARG A 7 22.41 11.41 -25.93
CA ARG A 7 20.97 11.55 -25.68
C ARG A 7 20.27 10.21 -25.43
N LEU A 8 20.84 9.10 -25.91
CA LEU A 8 20.42 7.74 -25.55
C LEU A 8 20.89 7.30 -24.16
N PHE A 9 21.97 7.91 -23.66
CA PHE A 9 22.51 7.68 -22.31
C PHE A 9 22.23 8.81 -21.32
N SER A 10 21.57 9.90 -21.74
CA SER A 10 20.88 10.74 -20.78
C SER A 10 19.70 9.93 -20.26
N LYS A 11 19.89 9.28 -19.11
CA LYS A 11 18.78 8.89 -18.25
C LYS A 11 17.97 10.15 -18.01
N GLU A 12 17.00 10.44 -18.88
CA GLU A 12 15.85 11.23 -18.49
C GLU A 12 15.41 10.60 -17.19
N LYS A 13 15.48 11.35 -16.09
CA LYS A 13 14.95 10.88 -14.82
C LYS A 13 13.49 10.62 -15.08
N THR A 14 13.14 9.37 -15.37
CA THR A 14 11.76 8.95 -15.51
C THR A 14 11.11 9.26 -14.17
N ASN A 15 10.03 10.04 -14.17
CA ASN A 15 9.25 10.29 -12.96
C ASN A 15 8.66 8.96 -12.39
N GLN A 16 8.73 7.89 -13.18
CA GLN A 16 8.38 6.53 -12.81
C GLN A 16 9.44 5.88 -11.92
N VAL A 17 8.96 5.29 -10.83
CA VAL A 17 9.77 4.54 -9.88
C VAL A 17 10.07 3.13 -10.37
N THR A 18 11.26 2.61 -10.01
CA THR A 18 11.60 1.21 -10.24
C THR A 18 10.90 0.34 -9.19
N LEU A 19 10.07 -0.61 -9.64
CA LEU A 19 9.38 -1.57 -8.77
C LEU A 19 10.14 -2.91 -8.68
N PRO A 20 10.10 -3.62 -7.55
CA PRO A 20 9.46 -3.23 -6.29
C PRO A 20 10.26 -2.14 -5.56
N LEU A 21 9.55 -1.26 -4.88
CA LEU A 21 10.12 -0.32 -3.92
C LEU A 21 10.74 -1.13 -2.78
N LYS A 22 12.03 -0.92 -2.53
CA LYS A 22 12.75 -1.49 -1.38
C LYS A 22 12.61 -0.63 -0.12
N GLU A 23 12.55 0.68 -0.31
CA GLU A 23 12.33 1.66 0.74
C GLU A 23 11.71 2.92 0.12
N THR A 24 11.08 3.74 0.95
CA THR A 24 10.43 4.99 0.51
C THR A 24 11.22 6.24 0.87
N ARG A 25 12.24 6.14 1.75
CA ARG A 25 13.04 7.28 2.21
C ARG A 25 13.95 7.86 1.14
N SER A 26 14.40 7.02 0.21
CA SER A 26 15.28 7.42 -0.90
C SER A 26 14.54 8.10 -2.05
N LEU A 27 13.20 8.11 -2.03
CA LEU A 27 12.39 8.64 -3.11
C LEU A 27 12.44 10.16 -3.16
N SER A 28 12.58 10.69 -4.36
CA SER A 28 12.42 12.11 -4.63
C SER A 28 10.96 12.54 -4.46
N LYS A 29 10.73 13.85 -4.32
CA LYS A 29 9.37 14.41 -4.19
C LYS A 29 8.50 14.07 -5.41
N VAL A 30 9.07 14.12 -6.62
CA VAL A 30 8.36 13.83 -7.87
C VAL A 30 7.98 12.35 -7.94
N GLU A 31 8.87 11.44 -7.51
CA GLU A 31 8.56 10.01 -7.43
C GLU A 31 7.46 9.71 -6.39
N ILE A 32 7.48 10.40 -5.26
CA ILE A 32 6.43 10.29 -4.23
C ILE A 32 5.08 10.74 -4.79
N GLU A 33 5.02 11.89 -5.46
CA GLU A 33 3.79 12.40 -6.07
C GLU A 33 3.25 11.44 -7.14
N TYR A 34 4.14 10.90 -7.98
CA TYR A 34 3.78 9.88 -8.96
C TYR A 34 3.19 8.63 -8.30
N ILE A 35 3.84 8.08 -7.27
CA ILE A 35 3.35 6.91 -6.55
C ILE A 35 1.98 7.18 -5.92
N ILE A 36 1.80 8.34 -5.26
CA ILE A 36 0.52 8.70 -4.63
C ILE A 36 -0.59 8.72 -5.67
N SER A 37 -0.36 9.35 -6.83
CA SER A 37 -1.36 9.41 -7.90
C SER A 37 -1.73 8.01 -8.39
N GLU A 38 -0.74 7.23 -8.83
CA GLU A 38 -0.96 5.88 -9.37
C GLU A 38 -1.65 4.95 -8.38
N PHE A 39 -1.23 5.00 -7.11
CA PHE A 39 -1.79 4.18 -6.06
C PHE A 39 -3.24 4.56 -5.76
N THR A 40 -3.51 5.87 -5.63
CA THR A 40 -4.86 6.39 -5.34
C THR A 40 -5.82 6.08 -6.49
N ASP A 41 -5.39 6.26 -7.74
CA ASP A 41 -6.23 5.95 -8.92
C ASP A 41 -6.61 4.47 -8.99
N LYS A 42 -5.66 3.58 -8.65
CA LYS A 42 -5.92 2.13 -8.60
C LYS A 42 -6.87 1.76 -7.48
N GLN A 43 -6.71 2.35 -6.30
CA GLN A 43 -7.57 2.10 -5.15
C GLN A 43 -9.00 2.65 -5.36
N ASN A 44 -9.13 3.85 -5.93
CA ASN A 44 -10.44 4.42 -6.27
C ASN A 44 -11.21 3.54 -7.25
N LYS A 45 -10.55 3.07 -8.32
CA LYS A 45 -11.16 2.12 -9.27
C LYS A 45 -11.64 0.84 -8.57
N LEU A 46 -10.82 0.28 -7.68
CA LEU A 46 -11.16 -0.92 -6.92
C LEU A 46 -12.39 -0.68 -6.03
N VAL A 47 -12.41 0.43 -5.29
CA VAL A 47 -13.51 0.79 -4.39
C VAL A 47 -14.80 1.06 -5.16
N ASP A 48 -14.72 1.74 -6.31
CA ASP A 48 -15.88 2.00 -7.17
C ASP A 48 -16.47 0.69 -7.73
N ASP A 49 -15.62 -0.25 -8.13
CA ASP A 49 -16.04 -1.57 -8.57
C ASP A 49 -16.66 -2.38 -7.42
N MET A 50 -16.13 -2.30 -6.20
CA MET A 50 -16.71 -2.92 -5.01
C MET A 50 -18.11 -2.35 -4.67
N LYS A 51 -18.26 -1.02 -4.75
CA LYS A 51 -19.54 -0.33 -4.52
C LYS A 51 -20.61 -0.76 -5.52
N LYS A 52 -20.25 -0.98 -6.78
CA LYS A 52 -21.17 -1.47 -7.83
C LYS A 52 -21.59 -2.94 -7.63
N ASN A 53 -20.69 -3.76 -7.09
CA ASN A 53 -20.90 -5.20 -6.94
C ASN A 53 -21.46 -5.63 -5.57
N SER A 54 -21.96 -4.67 -4.75
CA SER A 54 -22.53 -4.93 -3.41
C SER A 54 -21.61 -5.72 -2.47
N VAL A 55 -20.31 -5.40 -2.50
CA VAL A 55 -19.30 -5.99 -1.60
C VAL A 55 -19.52 -5.51 -0.16
N ASN A 56 -19.01 -6.27 0.82
CA ASN A 56 -19.09 -5.96 2.24
C ASN A 56 -18.54 -4.55 2.55
N ILE A 57 -19.27 -3.79 3.38
CA ILE A 57 -18.88 -2.44 3.82
C ILE A 57 -17.50 -2.43 4.47
N ALA A 58 -17.16 -3.49 5.22
CA ALA A 58 -15.85 -3.61 5.86
C ALA A 58 -14.69 -3.65 4.84
N ASP A 59 -14.89 -4.23 3.65
CA ASP A 59 -13.86 -4.28 2.61
C ASP A 59 -13.61 -2.90 2.04
N ILE A 60 -14.67 -2.12 1.83
CA ILE A 60 -14.58 -0.73 1.37
C ILE A 60 -13.84 0.11 2.40
N GLU A 61 -14.26 0.03 3.67
CA GLU A 61 -13.63 0.75 4.78
C GLU A 61 -12.14 0.41 4.91
N PHE A 62 -11.79 -0.88 4.82
CA PHE A 62 -10.40 -1.31 4.83
C PHE A 62 -9.57 -0.64 3.72
N ASN A 63 -10.07 -0.64 2.48
CA ASN A 63 -9.36 -0.05 1.35
C ASN A 63 -9.21 1.48 1.51
N GLU A 64 -10.22 2.17 2.05
CA GLU A 64 -10.14 3.60 2.34
C GLU A 64 -9.10 3.90 3.43
N LEU A 65 -9.11 3.14 4.53
CA LEU A 65 -8.17 3.32 5.66
C LEU A 65 -6.71 3.04 5.25
N ILE A 66 -6.45 1.93 4.56
CA ILE A 66 -5.08 1.60 4.13
C ILE A 66 -4.57 2.58 3.07
N THR A 67 -5.47 3.07 2.21
CA THR A 67 -5.11 4.08 1.21
C THR A 67 -4.69 5.39 1.86
N ASN A 68 -5.48 5.88 2.81
CA ASN A 68 -5.16 7.08 3.59
C ASN A 68 -3.84 6.92 4.34
N ARG A 69 -3.60 5.75 4.94
CA ARG A 69 -2.35 5.49 5.65
C ARG A 69 -1.12 5.52 4.75
N ILE A 70 -1.15 4.81 3.63
CA ILE A 70 -0.02 4.73 2.70
C ILE A 70 0.28 6.10 2.08
N THR A 71 -0.76 6.82 1.65
CA THR A 71 -0.59 8.16 1.07
C THR A 71 -0.06 9.16 2.09
N ASN A 72 -0.52 9.12 3.34
CA ASN A 72 0.04 9.93 4.43
C ASN A 72 1.50 9.58 4.70
N ASN A 73 1.85 8.28 4.76
CA ASN A 73 3.22 7.86 4.99
C ASN A 73 4.16 8.36 3.87
N LEU A 74 3.71 8.31 2.62
CA LEU A 74 4.45 8.87 1.48
C LEU A 74 4.60 10.40 1.60
N LYS A 75 3.50 11.12 1.84
CA LYS A 75 3.47 12.58 1.92
C LYS A 75 4.37 13.13 3.03
N TYR A 76 4.34 12.50 4.20
CA TYR A 76 5.10 12.93 5.37
C TYR A 76 6.41 12.17 5.57
N ARG A 77 6.80 11.31 4.62
CA ARG A 77 8.01 10.48 4.67
C ARG A 77 8.10 9.63 5.95
N ILE A 78 6.96 9.16 6.43
CA ILE A 78 6.88 8.25 7.57
C ILE A 78 7.40 6.88 7.11
N PRO A 79 8.26 6.21 7.90
CA PRO A 79 8.73 4.88 7.57
C PRO A 79 7.58 3.88 7.41
N PHE A 80 7.66 3.05 6.38
CA PHE A 80 6.69 2.00 6.11
C PHE A 80 6.98 0.78 6.96
N LEU A 81 5.93 0.12 7.43
CA LEU A 81 6.01 -1.26 7.87
C LEU A 81 6.22 -2.17 6.66
N ASP A 82 6.89 -3.31 6.85
CA ASP A 82 7.15 -4.26 5.75
C ASP A 82 5.86 -4.68 5.05
N ILE A 83 4.78 -4.91 5.81
CA ILE A 83 3.47 -5.28 5.28
C ILE A 83 2.84 -4.16 4.43
N GLU A 84 3.03 -2.89 4.82
CA GLU A 84 2.53 -1.73 4.07
C GLU A 84 3.29 -1.58 2.75
N LEU A 85 4.60 -1.82 2.76
CA LEU A 85 5.44 -1.78 1.57
C LEU A 85 5.13 -2.92 0.60
N ILE A 86 4.87 -4.13 1.13
CA ILE A 86 4.40 -5.27 0.33
C ILE A 86 3.04 -4.96 -0.30
N TYR A 87 2.10 -4.39 0.47
CA TYR A 87 0.80 -3.96 -0.03
C TYR A 87 0.94 -2.97 -1.18
N LEU A 88 1.67 -1.88 -0.97
CA LEU A 88 1.90 -0.84 -1.97
C LEU A 88 2.49 -1.44 -3.26
N ASN A 89 3.53 -2.26 -3.13
CA ASN A 89 4.15 -2.92 -4.27
C ASN A 89 3.19 -3.84 -5.04
N ASN A 90 2.32 -4.56 -4.34
CA ASN A 90 1.33 -5.43 -5.00
C ASN A 90 0.34 -4.62 -5.83
N VAL A 91 -0.18 -3.52 -5.26
CA VAL A 91 -1.12 -2.62 -5.95
C VAL A 91 -0.45 -1.96 -7.15
N LEU A 92 0.75 -1.38 -6.97
CA LEU A 92 1.46 -0.71 -8.06
C LEU A 92 1.81 -1.65 -9.21
N ARG A 93 2.17 -2.90 -8.92
CA ARG A 93 2.51 -3.90 -9.96
C ARG A 93 1.29 -4.48 -10.68
N GLY A 94 0.07 -4.23 -10.20
CA GLY A 94 -1.15 -4.79 -10.79
C GLY A 94 -1.19 -6.31 -10.78
N LYS A 95 -0.39 -6.96 -9.92
CA LYS A 95 -0.50 -8.41 -9.71
C LYS A 95 -1.85 -8.68 -9.05
N LYS A 96 -2.47 -9.84 -9.34
CA LYS A 96 -3.59 -10.34 -8.52
C LYS A 96 -3.15 -10.20 -7.07
N VAL A 97 -3.82 -9.31 -6.35
CA VAL A 97 -3.45 -8.96 -4.99
C VAL A 97 -3.40 -10.27 -4.23
N LYS A 98 -2.22 -10.62 -3.72
CA LYS A 98 -2.05 -11.71 -2.76
C LYS A 98 -3.21 -11.63 -1.76
N SER A 99 -3.89 -12.73 -1.47
CA SER A 99 -5.12 -12.67 -0.66
C SER A 99 -4.83 -11.94 0.66
N ILE A 100 -5.47 -10.79 0.85
CA ILE A 100 -5.29 -9.97 2.03
C ILE A 100 -6.38 -10.36 3.01
N LYS A 101 -5.95 -10.85 4.17
CA LYS A 101 -6.84 -11.01 5.32
C LYS A 101 -6.63 -9.81 6.21
N TYR A 102 -7.71 -9.19 6.65
CA TYR A 102 -7.66 -8.06 7.58
C TYR A 102 -8.68 -8.22 8.69
N LYS A 103 -8.44 -7.51 9.80
CA LYS A 103 -9.43 -7.27 10.86
C LYS A 103 -9.29 -5.81 11.30
N LEU A 104 -10.35 -5.02 11.13
CA LEU A 104 -10.36 -3.60 11.47
C LEU A 104 -10.31 -3.42 12.99
N PHE A 105 -9.80 -2.27 13.47
CA PHE A 105 -9.69 -2.03 14.91
C PHE A 105 -11.02 -2.15 15.65
N HIS A 106 -12.09 -1.56 15.11
CA HIS A 106 -13.42 -1.61 15.74
C HIS A 106 -14.04 -3.01 15.73
N GLN A 107 -13.51 -3.94 14.93
CA GLN A 107 -13.93 -5.34 14.90
C GLN A 107 -13.22 -6.20 15.95
N VAL A 108 -12.18 -5.67 16.61
CA VAL A 108 -11.48 -6.34 17.70
C VAL A 108 -11.96 -5.74 19.01
N ARG A 109 -12.53 -6.54 19.90
CA ARG A 109 -12.98 -6.03 21.20
C ARG A 109 -11.76 -5.79 22.09
N GLU A 110 -11.74 -4.66 22.81
CA GLU A 110 -10.62 -4.29 23.69
C GLU A 110 -10.31 -5.34 24.79
N THR A 111 -11.29 -6.19 25.12
CA THR A 111 -11.17 -7.24 26.13
C THR A 111 -10.55 -8.54 25.61
N GLU A 112 -10.35 -8.70 24.30
CA GLU A 112 -9.89 -9.95 23.66
C GLU A 112 -8.37 -9.97 23.43
N THR A 113 -7.60 -9.62 24.47
CA THR A 113 -6.12 -9.58 24.42
C THR A 113 -5.48 -10.90 23.98
N THR A 114 -6.09 -12.03 24.35
CA THR A 114 -5.66 -13.37 23.91
C THR A 114 -5.85 -13.56 22.41
N GLU A 115 -6.92 -13.03 21.82
CA GLU A 115 -7.17 -13.14 20.37
C GLU A 115 -6.15 -12.30 19.58
N ILE A 116 -5.88 -11.07 20.04
CA ILE A 116 -4.85 -10.21 19.43
C ILE A 116 -3.49 -10.90 19.47
N THR A 117 -3.14 -11.49 20.61
CA THR A 117 -1.88 -12.19 20.81
C THR A 117 -1.76 -13.39 19.87
N ASP A 118 -2.83 -14.20 19.76
CA ASP A 118 -2.86 -15.33 18.85
C ASP A 118 -2.75 -14.91 17.37
N MET A 119 -3.46 -13.85 16.98
CA MET A 119 -3.39 -13.30 15.62
C MET A 119 -1.97 -12.86 15.24
N VAL A 120 -1.30 -12.12 16.12
CA VAL A 120 0.03 -11.57 15.84
C VAL A 120 1.10 -12.65 15.93
N ILE A 121 1.11 -13.46 17.01
CA ILE A 121 2.18 -14.42 17.29
C ILE A 121 2.00 -15.71 16.49
N ASN A 122 0.80 -16.28 16.46
CA ASN A 122 0.57 -17.62 15.90
C ASN A 122 0.06 -17.56 14.46
N GLN A 123 -0.77 -16.56 14.13
CA GLN A 123 -1.37 -16.45 12.80
C GLN A 123 -0.59 -15.54 11.84
N GLY A 124 0.42 -14.81 12.31
CA GLY A 124 1.30 -13.98 11.49
C GLY A 124 0.65 -12.70 10.95
N TYR A 125 -0.32 -12.13 11.67
CA TYR A 125 -0.84 -10.80 11.37
C TYR A 125 0.14 -9.72 11.81
N SER A 126 0.25 -8.68 11.00
CA SER A 126 0.98 -7.46 11.31
C SER A 126 -0.01 -6.39 11.77
N PHE A 127 0.31 -5.73 12.88
CA PHE A 127 -0.42 -4.56 13.35
C PHE A 127 -0.09 -3.35 12.46
N VAL A 128 -1.11 -2.72 11.91
CA VAL A 128 -1.02 -1.50 11.09
C VAL A 128 -1.83 -0.40 11.77
N PRO A 129 -1.16 0.63 12.35
CA PRO A 129 -1.84 1.70 13.05
C PRO A 129 -2.89 2.40 12.18
N SER A 130 -3.95 2.93 12.78
CA SER A 130 -5.11 3.53 12.09
C SER A 130 -5.87 2.65 11.08
N VAL A 131 -5.52 1.37 10.90
CA VAL A 131 -6.23 0.43 10.02
C VAL A 131 -6.71 -0.79 10.81
N GLY A 132 -5.78 -1.57 11.36
CA GLY A 132 -6.09 -2.82 12.06
C GLY A 132 -4.98 -3.86 11.93
N TYR A 133 -5.36 -5.12 11.83
CA TYR A 133 -4.43 -6.24 11.68
C TYR A 133 -4.49 -6.77 10.26
N LEU A 134 -3.34 -6.91 9.60
CA LEU A 134 -3.23 -7.33 8.20
C LEU A 134 -2.35 -8.58 8.07
N LYS A 135 -2.75 -9.49 7.18
CA LYS A 135 -1.95 -10.64 6.75
C LYS A 135 -2.03 -10.77 5.24
N ILE A 136 -0.87 -10.83 4.60
CA ILE A 136 -0.75 -11.01 3.15
C ILE A 136 -0.23 -12.42 2.88
N GLY A 137 -1.03 -13.27 2.23
CA GLY A 137 -0.66 -14.64 1.82
C GLY A 137 0.08 -14.70 0.50
#